data_AF-A0AAV7N0U0-F1
#
_entry.id   AF-A0AAV7N0U0-F1
#
_cell.length_a   1.000
_cell.length_b   1.000
_cell.length_c   1.000
_cell.angle_alpha   90.00
_cell.angle_beta   90.00
_cell.angle_gamma   90.00
#
_symmetry.space_group_name_H-M   'P 1'
#
loop_
_entity.id
_entity.type
_entity.pdbx_description
1 polymer ?
#
loop_
_entity_poly.entity_id
_entity_poly.type
_entity_poly.pdbx_seq_one_letter_code
_entity_poly.pdbx_strand_id
1 'polypeptide(L)'
;MDASITSLTLETKSMRSDIAGFQSRVSGQEHRMGSLETQINMSQEREQDLLHLRSKLTDMEDRSRRDNIRVLGIPEKEEGSAMQAFLTSNLPKMTLLDSDPSLEFQRAHRISPRRSDDSSRPLPIIACLLRHNQTHQILQESRNHGPFRIDQHDIRITADYSKETNERRDTHYPRVIRGLATFITYPMIYSETPYIMALNMIT
;
A
#
# COMPACT_ATOMS: atom_id res chain seq x y z
N MET A 1 -33.60 -74.10 -18.34
CA MET A 1 -34.02 -72.68 -18.32
C MET A 1 -33.99 -72.15 -16.88
N ASP A 2 -34.55 -72.86 -15.92
CA ASP A 2 -34.65 -72.40 -14.51
C ASP A 2 -33.31 -72.07 -13.84
N ALA A 3 -32.25 -72.88 -14.01
CA ALA A 3 -30.93 -72.61 -13.41
C ALA A 3 -30.32 -71.26 -13.89
N SER A 4 -30.55 -70.90 -15.15
CA SER A 4 -30.06 -69.65 -15.74
C SER A 4 -30.86 -68.45 -15.22
N ILE A 5 -32.17 -68.63 -15.03
CA ILE A 5 -33.05 -67.61 -14.45
C ILE A 5 -32.69 -67.37 -12.97
N THR A 6 -32.38 -68.43 -12.21
CA THR A 6 -31.90 -68.30 -10.83
C THR A 6 -30.55 -67.59 -10.72
N SER A 7 -29.64 -67.81 -11.68
CA SER A 7 -28.36 -67.09 -11.73
C SER A 7 -28.55 -65.60 -11.99
N LEU A 8 -29.35 -65.24 -12.99
CA LEU A 8 -29.65 -63.84 -13.32
C LEU A 8 -30.39 -63.11 -12.19
N THR A 9 -31.28 -63.79 -11.48
CA THR A 9 -31.97 -63.21 -10.31
C THR A 9 -31.04 -62.97 -9.11
N LEU A 10 -29.99 -63.77 -8.94
CA LEU A 10 -28.96 -63.52 -7.94
C LEU A 10 -28.07 -62.33 -8.31
N GLU A 11 -27.63 -62.27 -9.58
CA GLU A 11 -26.79 -61.17 -10.07
C GLU A 11 -27.52 -59.83 -10.04
N THR A 12 -28.80 -59.80 -10.42
CA THR A 12 -29.66 -58.61 -10.30
C THR A 12 -29.88 -58.15 -8.86
N LYS A 13 -29.97 -59.08 -7.89
CA LYS A 13 -30.00 -58.72 -6.46
C LYS A 13 -28.66 -58.14 -6.00
N SER A 14 -27.54 -58.71 -6.44
CA SER A 14 -26.20 -58.17 -6.16
C SER A 14 -26.05 -56.75 -6.71
N MET A 15 -26.37 -56.54 -7.99
CA MET A 15 -26.32 -55.22 -8.62
C MET A 15 -27.22 -54.22 -7.89
N ARG A 16 -28.40 -54.63 -7.41
CA ARG A 16 -29.29 -53.75 -6.64
C ARG A 16 -28.67 -53.32 -5.31
N SER A 17 -27.94 -54.21 -4.65
CA SER A 17 -27.18 -53.90 -3.43
C SER A 17 -26.05 -52.90 -3.72
N ASP A 18 -25.28 -53.12 -4.79
CA ASP A 18 -24.20 -52.22 -5.18
C ASP A 18 -24.72 -50.83 -5.56
N ILE A 19 -25.83 -50.75 -6.30
CA ILE A 19 -26.50 -49.48 -6.64
C ILE A 19 -26.93 -48.74 -5.36
N ALA A 20 -27.50 -49.42 -4.37
CA ALA A 20 -27.85 -48.80 -3.10
C ALA A 20 -26.62 -48.27 -2.35
N GLY A 21 -25.51 -49.04 -2.37
CA GLY A 21 -24.22 -48.60 -1.83
C GLY A 21 -23.66 -47.37 -2.55
N PHE A 22 -23.74 -47.33 -3.89
CA PHE A 22 -23.34 -46.16 -4.67
C PHE A 22 -24.22 -44.94 -4.40
N GLN A 23 -25.54 -45.11 -4.30
CA GLN A 23 -26.45 -44.01 -3.96
C GLN A 23 -26.08 -43.37 -2.62
N SER A 24 -25.81 -44.18 -1.59
CA SER A 24 -25.37 -43.66 -0.29
C SER A 24 -24.05 -42.89 -0.38
N ARG A 25 -23.08 -43.40 -1.15
CA ARG A 25 -21.79 -42.72 -1.38
C ARG A 25 -21.94 -41.42 -2.15
N VAL A 26 -22.79 -41.39 -3.18
CA VAL A 26 -23.08 -40.20 -3.99
C VAL A 26 -23.75 -39.13 -3.13
N SER A 27 -24.78 -39.47 -2.36
CA SER A 27 -25.41 -38.51 -1.44
C SER A 27 -24.41 -37.96 -0.40
N GLY A 28 -23.53 -38.82 0.12
CA GLY A 28 -22.44 -38.39 1.00
C GLY A 28 -21.44 -37.43 0.32
N GLN A 29 -21.13 -37.65 -0.96
CA GLN A 29 -20.28 -36.75 -1.75
C GLN A 29 -20.98 -35.43 -2.07
N GLU A 30 -22.27 -35.44 -2.43
CA GLU A 30 -23.07 -34.24 -2.69
C GLU A 30 -23.13 -33.35 -1.44
N HIS A 31 -23.38 -33.92 -0.26
CA HIS A 31 -23.36 -33.16 0.99
C HIS A 31 -21.98 -32.54 1.28
N ARG A 32 -20.90 -33.30 1.07
CA ARG A 32 -19.53 -32.78 1.24
C ARG A 32 -19.24 -31.67 0.23
N MET A 33 -19.69 -31.81 -1.01
CA MET A 33 -19.50 -30.81 -2.05
C MET A 33 -20.23 -29.51 -1.72
N GLY A 34 -21.49 -29.57 -1.30
CA GLY A 34 -22.23 -28.38 -0.85
C GLY A 34 -21.59 -27.71 0.37
N SER A 35 -21.03 -28.49 1.31
CA SER A 35 -20.28 -27.94 2.44
C SER A 35 -19.00 -27.23 2.00
N LEU A 36 -18.24 -27.80 1.05
CA LEU A 36 -17.03 -27.18 0.50
C LEU A 36 -17.36 -25.90 -0.28
N GLU A 37 -18.42 -25.89 -1.08
CA GLU A 37 -18.87 -24.69 -1.80
C GLU A 37 -19.21 -23.56 -0.83
N THR A 38 -19.91 -23.87 0.27
CA THR A 38 -20.20 -22.90 1.33
C THR A 38 -18.91 -22.35 1.96
N GLN A 39 -17.95 -23.22 2.27
CA GLN A 39 -16.65 -22.81 2.82
C GLN A 39 -15.84 -21.94 1.86
N ILE A 40 -15.87 -22.24 0.56
CA ILE A 40 -15.21 -21.45 -0.48
C ILE A 40 -15.83 -20.06 -0.54
N ASN A 41 -17.16 -19.97 -0.59
CA ASN A 41 -17.86 -18.68 -0.62
C ASN A 41 -17.53 -17.83 0.60
N MET A 42 -17.57 -18.42 1.81
CA MET A 42 -17.15 -17.74 3.03
C MET A 42 -15.67 -17.32 3.01
N SER A 43 -14.80 -18.08 2.34
CA SER A 43 -13.39 -17.73 2.20
C SER A 43 -13.16 -16.56 1.25
N GLN A 44 -13.91 -16.51 0.16
CA GLN A 44 -13.88 -15.39 -0.78
C GLN A 44 -14.40 -14.11 -0.13
N GLU A 45 -15.48 -14.19 0.64
CA GLU A 45 -16.01 -13.05 1.42
C GLU A 45 -14.96 -12.53 2.40
N ARG A 46 -14.33 -13.43 3.18
CA ARG A 46 -13.23 -13.06 4.08
C ARG A 46 -12.04 -12.43 3.36
N GLU A 47 -11.71 -12.89 2.16
CA GLU A 47 -10.64 -12.31 1.36
C GLU A 47 -10.98 -10.88 0.92
N GLN A 48 -12.23 -10.64 0.49
CA GLN A 48 -12.72 -9.30 0.16
C GLN A 48 -12.67 -8.36 1.39
N ASP A 49 -13.11 -8.84 2.55
CA ASP A 49 -13.03 -8.08 3.80
C ASP A 49 -11.58 -7.73 4.17
N LEU A 50 -10.65 -8.68 4.03
CA LEU A 50 -9.23 -8.44 4.29
C LEU A 50 -8.65 -7.39 3.34
N LEU A 51 -9.03 -7.41 2.06
CA LEU A 51 -8.62 -6.39 1.10
C LEU A 51 -9.19 -5.02 1.47
N HIS A 52 -10.46 -4.95 1.86
CA HIS A 52 -11.11 -3.72 2.30
C HIS A 52 -10.44 -3.15 3.56
N LEU A 53 -10.18 -3.99 4.56
CA LEU A 53 -9.49 -3.60 5.79
C LEU A 53 -8.06 -3.12 5.52
N ARG A 54 -7.31 -3.80 4.65
CA ARG A 54 -5.98 -3.36 4.25
C ARG A 54 -6.01 -1.99 3.59
N SER A 55 -6.93 -1.78 2.65
CA SER A 55 -7.11 -0.47 2.00
C SER A 55 -7.40 0.63 3.02
N LYS A 56 -8.30 0.37 3.97
CA LYS A 56 -8.65 1.32 5.04
C LYS A 56 -7.47 1.61 5.99
N LEU A 57 -6.69 0.60 6.36
CA LEU A 57 -5.51 0.77 7.20
C LEU A 57 -4.45 1.64 6.50
N THR A 58 -4.22 1.39 5.22
CA THR A 58 -3.28 2.16 4.41
C THR A 58 -3.72 3.62 4.26
N ASP A 59 -5.01 3.87 4.01
CA ASP A 59 -5.57 5.22 3.98
C ASP A 59 -5.45 5.94 5.33
N MET A 60 -5.75 5.25 6.44
CA MET A 60 -5.58 5.82 7.78
C MET A 60 -4.12 6.15 8.10
N GLU A 61 -3.19 5.27 7.72
CA GLU A 61 -1.75 5.48 7.89
C GLU A 61 -1.26 6.67 7.07
N ASP A 62 -1.65 6.76 5.79
CA ASP A 62 -1.28 7.87 4.92
C ASP A 62 -1.86 9.21 5.41
N ARG A 63 -3.11 9.23 5.88
CA ARG A 63 -3.70 10.43 6.49
C ARG A 63 -2.95 10.86 7.75
N SER A 64 -2.54 9.91 8.59
CA SER A 64 -1.75 10.22 9.79
C SER A 64 -0.35 10.74 9.47
N ARG A 65 0.20 10.42 8.29
CA ARG A 65 1.54 10.85 7.84
C ARG A 65 1.49 12.03 6.87
N ARG A 66 0.31 12.53 6.53
CA ARG A 66 0.09 13.58 5.52
C ARG A 66 0.91 14.86 5.80
N ASP A 67 1.10 15.20 7.07
CA ASP A 67 1.84 16.38 7.51
C ASP A 67 3.33 16.12 7.75
N ASN A 68 3.80 14.89 7.50
CA ASN A 68 5.19 14.53 7.60
C ASN A 68 5.94 14.79 6.28
N ILE A 69 7.14 15.32 6.38
CA ILE A 69 8.16 15.32 5.33
C ILE A 69 9.31 14.38 5.72
N ARG A 70 9.93 13.79 4.71
CA ARG A 70 11.16 13.00 4.81
C ARG A 70 12.30 13.79 4.20
N VAL A 71 13.31 14.10 4.99
CA VAL A 71 14.53 14.77 4.54
C VAL A 71 15.64 13.73 4.44
N LEU A 72 16.24 13.62 3.25
CA LEU A 72 17.25 12.64 2.89
C LEU A 72 18.57 13.35 2.56
N GLY A 73 19.70 12.75 2.92
CA GLY A 73 21.03 13.22 2.51
C GLY A 73 21.73 14.14 3.49
N ILE A 74 21.10 14.49 4.62
CA ILE A 74 21.76 15.22 5.70
C ILE A 74 22.72 14.25 6.42
N PRO A 75 24.04 14.55 6.51
CA PRO A 75 25.00 13.74 7.25
C PRO A 75 24.64 13.65 8.74
N GLU A 76 25.11 12.60 9.39
CA GLU A 76 24.78 12.41 10.80
C GLU A 76 25.55 13.36 11.70
N LYS A 77 24.90 13.80 12.78
CA LYS A 77 25.44 14.74 13.78
C LYS A 77 25.49 16.21 13.32
N GLU A 78 25.26 16.50 12.04
CA GLU A 78 25.08 17.87 11.53
C GLU A 78 23.85 18.58 12.12
N GLU A 79 22.86 17.82 12.60
CA GLU A 79 21.69 18.42 13.25
C GLU A 79 21.98 19.05 14.61
N GLY A 80 23.12 18.69 15.22
CA GLY A 80 23.41 19.01 16.61
C GLY A 80 22.40 18.35 17.58
N SER A 81 22.15 19.02 18.70
CA SER A 81 21.26 18.52 19.76
C SER A 81 19.76 18.77 19.50
N ALA A 82 19.43 19.72 18.60
CA ALA A 82 18.06 20.20 18.40
C ALA A 82 17.65 20.15 16.92
N MET A 83 17.09 19.01 16.50
CA MET A 83 16.72 18.74 15.12
C MET A 83 15.69 19.72 14.55
N GLN A 84 14.73 20.16 15.35
CA GLN A 84 13.73 21.15 14.92
C GLN A 84 14.39 22.49 14.61
N ALA A 85 15.30 22.96 15.47
CA ALA A 85 16.01 24.23 15.26
C ALA A 85 16.89 24.17 14.00
N PHE A 86 17.55 23.03 13.77
CA PHE A 86 18.31 22.78 12.54
C PHE A 86 17.41 22.90 11.29
N LEU A 87 16.25 22.24 11.30
CA LEU A 87 15.32 22.29 10.17
C LEU A 87 14.72 23.68 9.98
N THR A 88 14.28 24.36 11.04
CA THR A 88 13.76 25.74 10.92
C THR A 88 14.79 26.70 10.32
N SER A 89 16.08 26.51 10.62
CA SER A 89 17.15 27.39 10.12
C SER A 89 17.60 27.07 8.69
N ASN A 90 17.50 25.80 8.27
CA ASN A 90 18.08 25.35 7.00
C ASN A 90 17.04 25.01 5.94
N LEU A 91 15.83 24.57 6.32
CA LEU A 91 14.78 24.21 5.35
C LEU A 91 14.40 25.40 4.46
N PRO A 92 14.19 26.64 4.97
CA PRO A 92 13.93 27.80 4.10
C PRO A 92 15.10 28.20 3.21
N LYS A 93 16.32 27.74 3.50
CA LYS A 93 17.47 27.93 2.60
C LYS A 93 17.49 26.88 1.49
N MET A 94 16.93 25.70 1.75
CA MET A 94 16.80 24.61 0.78
C MET A 94 15.63 24.88 -0.16
N THR A 95 14.45 25.12 0.39
CA THR A 95 13.25 25.44 -0.37
C THR A 95 13.29 26.92 -0.70
N LEU A 96 13.00 27.34 -1.94
CA LEU A 96 12.91 28.77 -2.33
C LEU A 96 11.74 29.52 -1.67
N LEU A 97 11.25 29.02 -0.53
CA LEU A 97 10.34 29.69 0.36
C LEU A 97 11.15 30.77 1.07
N ASP A 98 10.93 32.03 0.70
CA ASP A 98 11.38 33.18 1.51
C ASP A 98 11.11 32.86 2.97
N SER A 99 12.12 33.08 3.84
CA SER A 99 12.11 32.69 5.26
C SER A 99 10.75 32.95 5.90
N ASP A 100 9.88 31.93 5.90
CA ASP A 100 8.55 32.05 6.47
C ASP A 100 8.77 31.95 7.99
N PRO A 101 8.64 33.07 8.73
CA PRO A 101 8.90 33.08 10.16
C PRO A 101 7.95 32.15 10.93
N SER A 102 6.91 31.65 10.26
CA SER A 102 5.97 30.73 10.86
C SER A 102 6.44 29.27 10.82
N LEU A 103 7.44 28.84 10.04
CA LEU A 103 7.81 27.42 9.88
C LEU A 103 8.04 26.68 11.23
N GLU A 104 7.07 25.84 11.59
CA GLU A 104 6.98 25.17 12.89
C GLU A 104 6.83 23.66 12.72
N PHE A 105 7.54 22.92 13.56
CA PHE A 105 7.50 21.46 13.59
C PHE A 105 6.88 20.99 14.89
N GLN A 106 5.90 20.09 14.80
CA GLN A 106 5.38 19.39 15.97
C GLN A 106 6.43 18.41 16.51
N ARG A 107 7.16 17.73 15.61
CA ARG A 107 8.21 16.76 15.94
C ARG A 107 9.20 16.62 14.78
N ALA A 108 10.47 16.38 15.08
CA ALA A 108 11.48 16.00 14.10
C ALA A 108 12.42 14.97 14.71
N HIS A 109 12.66 13.87 14.01
CA HIS A 109 13.52 12.79 14.47
C HIS A 109 14.09 11.98 13.32
N ARG A 110 15.22 11.31 13.54
CA ARG A 110 15.75 10.30 12.62
C ARG A 110 15.02 8.97 12.87
N ILE A 111 14.70 8.27 11.79
CA ILE A 111 14.26 6.87 11.90
C ILE A 111 15.49 6.08 12.29
N SER A 112 15.52 5.51 13.49
CA SER A 112 16.62 4.68 13.95
C SER A 112 16.40 3.24 13.47
N PRO A 113 17.14 2.72 12.47
CA PRO A 113 17.26 1.29 12.33
C PRO A 113 18.15 0.77 13.47
N ARG A 114 17.91 -0.47 13.90
CA ARG A 114 18.97 -1.29 14.51
C ARG A 114 20.09 -1.36 13.48
N ARG A 115 21.10 -0.51 13.58
CA ARG A 115 22.21 -0.48 12.63
C ARG A 115 22.99 -1.78 12.68
N SER A 116 23.30 -2.32 11.50
CA SER A 116 24.65 -2.80 11.24
C SER A 116 25.49 -1.57 10.89
N ASP A 117 26.72 -1.47 11.41
CA ASP A 117 27.62 -0.31 11.26
C ASP A 117 28.03 0.02 9.82
N ASP A 118 27.55 -0.73 8.81
CA ASP A 118 28.10 -0.78 7.47
C ASP A 118 27.29 0.00 6.40
N SER A 119 26.25 0.75 6.80
CA SER A 119 25.48 1.57 5.84
C SER A 119 26.12 2.95 5.66
N SER A 120 26.77 3.18 4.51
CA SER A 120 27.39 4.47 4.15
C SER A 120 26.40 5.64 3.92
N ARG A 121 25.09 5.35 3.82
CA ARG A 121 24.07 6.35 3.54
C ARG A 121 23.50 6.97 4.83
N PRO A 122 23.44 8.30 4.94
CA PRO A 122 22.82 8.95 6.09
C PRO A 122 21.33 8.58 6.22
N LEU A 123 20.87 8.45 7.47
CA LEU A 123 19.47 8.11 7.74
C LEU A 123 18.50 9.21 7.29
N PRO A 124 17.24 8.87 6.98
CA PRO A 124 16.21 9.88 6.77
C PRO A 124 15.80 10.56 8.09
N ILE A 125 15.54 11.85 8.02
CA ILE A 125 14.82 12.59 9.06
C ILE A 125 13.33 12.59 8.70
N ILE A 126 12.46 12.25 9.64
CA ILE A 126 11.02 12.50 9.56
C ILE A 126 10.72 13.76 10.38
N ALA A 127 10.12 14.76 9.73
CA ALA A 127 9.66 15.97 10.37
C ALA A 127 8.16 16.16 10.13
N CYS A 128 7.38 16.30 11.20
CA CYS A 128 5.96 16.60 11.14
C CYS A 128 5.77 18.10 11.31
N LEU A 129 5.18 18.74 10.30
CA LEU A 129 4.86 20.15 10.34
C LEU A 129 3.59 20.38 11.14
N LEU A 130 3.47 21.57 11.73
CA LEU A 130 2.26 21.96 12.45
C LEU A 130 1.12 22.37 11.49
N ARG A 131 1.46 22.89 10.30
CA ARG A 131 0.48 23.38 9.31
C ARG A 131 0.57 22.60 8.00
N HIS A 132 -0.54 21.95 7.64
CA HIS A 132 -0.65 21.14 6.41
C HIS A 132 -0.25 21.89 5.12
N ASN A 133 -0.62 23.17 5.01
CA ASN A 133 -0.34 23.98 3.82
C ASN A 133 1.17 24.12 3.56
N GLN A 134 1.97 24.25 4.63
CA GLN A 134 3.42 24.35 4.51
C GLN A 134 4.02 23.03 4.02
N THR A 135 3.51 21.89 4.49
CA THR A 135 3.92 20.57 4.00
C THR A 135 3.74 20.46 2.49
N HIS A 136 2.58 20.86 1.98
CA HIS A 136 2.31 20.82 0.54
C HIS A 136 3.24 21.74 -0.25
N GLN A 137 3.46 22.97 0.21
CA GLN A 137 4.36 23.95 -0.41
C GLN A 137 5.80 23.41 -0.46
N ILE A 138 6.36 22.97 0.67
CA ILE A 138 7.72 22.41 0.75
C ILE A 138 7.89 21.24 -0.22
N LEU A 139 6.90 20.36 -0.30
CA LEU A 139 6.95 19.21 -1.19
C LEU A 139 6.81 19.58 -2.66
N GLN A 140 6.05 20.62 -2.97
CA GLN A 140 5.95 21.17 -4.33
C GLN A 140 7.28 21.78 -4.76
N GLU A 141 7.88 22.62 -3.90
CA GLU A 141 9.20 23.21 -4.14
C GLU A 141 10.27 22.13 -4.32
N SER A 142 10.25 21.08 -3.50
CA SER A 142 11.18 19.96 -3.65
C SER A 142 11.03 19.23 -5.00
N ARG A 143 9.80 19.10 -5.53
CA ARG A 143 9.58 18.47 -6.84
C ARG A 143 10.04 19.36 -8.00
N ASN A 144 9.87 20.66 -7.86
CA ASN A 144 10.16 21.63 -8.93
C ASN A 144 11.65 21.99 -8.99
N HIS A 145 12.29 22.13 -7.83
CA HIS A 145 13.62 22.71 -7.69
C HIS A 145 14.64 21.79 -7.01
N GLY A 146 14.21 20.66 -6.46
CA GLY A 146 15.11 19.66 -5.89
C GLY A 146 15.85 18.84 -6.97
N PRO A 147 16.96 18.16 -6.62
CA PRO A 147 17.58 18.09 -5.30
C PRO A 147 18.32 19.39 -4.92
N PHE A 148 18.36 19.67 -3.61
CA PHE A 148 19.04 20.84 -3.05
C PHE A 148 20.48 20.52 -2.66
N ARG A 149 21.38 21.50 -2.65
CA ARG A 149 22.78 21.30 -2.23
C ARG A 149 23.12 22.13 -1.00
N ILE A 150 23.59 21.46 0.06
CA ILE A 150 24.15 22.10 1.26
C ILE A 150 25.49 21.43 1.57
N ASP A 151 26.54 22.22 1.77
CA ASP A 151 27.86 21.75 2.20
C ASP A 151 28.34 20.51 1.44
N GLN A 152 28.15 20.52 0.12
CA GLN A 152 28.50 19.45 -0.84
C GLN A 152 27.61 18.19 -0.82
N HIS A 153 26.52 18.19 -0.05
CA HIS A 153 25.57 17.09 0.03
C HIS A 153 24.29 17.37 -0.76
N ASP A 154 23.87 16.40 -1.56
CA ASP A 154 22.59 16.43 -2.27
C ASP A 154 21.45 16.03 -1.32
N ILE A 155 20.60 16.99 -0.98
CA ILE A 155 19.47 16.84 -0.08
C ILE A 155 18.19 16.68 -0.90
N ARG A 156 17.39 15.68 -0.53
CA ARG A 156 16.08 15.44 -1.14
C ARG A 156 14.99 15.47 -0.08
N ILE A 157 13.93 16.21 -0.35
CA ILE A 157 12.74 16.25 0.50
C ILE A 157 11.62 15.49 -0.20
N THR A 158 11.05 14.49 0.46
CA THR A 158 9.93 13.71 -0.06
C THR A 158 8.80 13.63 0.96
N ALA A 159 7.64 13.18 0.52
CA ALA A 159 6.56 12.85 1.44
C ALA A 159 6.90 11.61 2.28
N ASP A 160 6.22 11.45 3.41
CA ASP A 160 6.20 10.21 4.18
C ASP A 160 4.93 9.41 3.86
N TYR A 161 5.04 8.41 2.98
CA TYR A 161 3.93 7.49 2.70
C TYR A 161 4.04 6.20 3.52
N SER A 162 2.90 5.54 3.72
CA SER A 162 2.83 4.13 4.10
C SER A 162 3.66 3.26 3.15
N LYS A 163 3.99 2.05 3.61
CA LYS A 163 4.74 1.09 2.81
C LYS A 163 4.00 0.74 1.52
N GLU A 164 2.72 0.42 1.62
CA GLU A 164 1.90 0.02 0.46
C GLU A 164 1.79 1.14 -0.57
N THR A 165 1.59 2.39 -0.13
CA THR A 165 1.56 3.53 -1.05
C THR A 165 2.91 3.79 -1.72
N ASN A 166 4.03 3.58 -1.03
CA ASN A 166 5.35 3.63 -1.67
C ASN A 166 5.51 2.54 -2.73
N GLU A 167 5.14 1.28 -2.44
CA GLU A 167 5.25 0.17 -3.40
C GLU A 167 4.39 0.40 -4.66
N ARG A 168 3.16 0.91 -4.49
CA ARG A 168 2.31 1.33 -5.62
C ARG A 168 3.01 2.41 -6.43
N ARG A 169 3.53 3.46 -5.77
CA ARG A 169 4.25 4.55 -6.45
C ARG A 169 5.44 4.04 -7.23
N ASP A 170 6.28 3.17 -6.67
CA ASP A 170 7.47 2.62 -7.33
C ASP A 170 7.10 1.82 -8.58
N THR A 171 5.98 1.09 -8.53
CA THR A 171 5.43 0.37 -9.69
C THR A 171 4.95 1.32 -10.80
N HIS A 172 4.35 2.46 -10.44
CA HIS A 172 3.80 3.42 -11.39
C HIS A 172 4.82 4.46 -11.90
N TYR A 173 5.87 4.74 -11.13
CA TYR A 173 6.85 5.79 -11.40
C TYR A 173 7.49 5.73 -12.81
N PRO A 174 7.86 4.55 -13.35
CA PRO A 174 8.42 4.45 -14.70
C PRO A 174 7.46 4.89 -15.81
N ARG A 175 6.14 4.75 -15.59
CA ARG A 175 5.11 5.16 -16.58
C ARG A 175 4.90 6.67 -16.57
N VAL A 176 5.03 7.29 -15.39
CA VAL A 176 4.88 8.75 -15.23
C VAL A 176 6.05 9.51 -15.88
N ILE A 177 7.29 9.04 -15.70
CA ILE A 177 8.46 9.66 -16.35
C ILE A 177 8.35 9.64 -17.89
N ARG A 178 7.68 8.61 -18.44
CA ARG A 178 7.43 8.49 -19.88
C ARG A 178 6.24 9.33 -20.37
N GLY A 179 5.60 10.11 -19.50
CA GLY A 179 4.43 10.93 -19.84
C GLY A 179 3.15 10.13 -20.08
N LEU A 180 3.12 8.85 -19.71
CA LEU A 180 2.00 7.93 -19.99
C LEU A 180 0.93 7.90 -18.88
N ALA A 181 1.14 8.61 -17.77
CA ALA A 181 0.22 8.66 -16.64
C ALA A 181 0.38 9.98 -15.87
N THR A 182 -0.73 10.55 -15.40
CA THR A 182 -0.74 11.69 -14.48
C THR A 182 -0.21 11.26 -13.11
N PHE A 183 0.73 12.03 -12.57
CA PHE A 183 1.37 11.78 -11.28
C PHE A 183 0.32 11.78 -10.15
N ILE A 184 0.39 10.81 -9.23
CA ILE A 184 -0.43 10.79 -8.02
C ILE A 184 0.04 11.95 -7.12
N THR A 185 -0.67 13.08 -7.23
CA THR A 185 -0.45 14.29 -6.44
C THR A 185 -0.86 14.05 -4.99
N TYR A 186 0.03 13.48 -4.17
CA TYR A 186 -0.21 13.17 -2.74
C TYR A 186 -1.36 12.15 -2.52
N PRO A 187 -1.54 11.52 -1.34
CA PRO A 187 -2.63 10.58 -1.13
C PRO A 187 -3.88 11.42 -0.83
N MET A 188 -4.37 12.10 -1.85
CA MET A 188 -5.73 12.58 -1.93
C MET A 188 -6.37 11.94 -3.16
N ILE A 189 -6.33 10.61 -3.21
CA ILE A 189 -7.41 9.91 -3.88
C ILE A 189 -8.55 9.99 -2.87
N TYR A 190 -9.37 11.02 -3.06
CA TYR A 190 -10.75 11.03 -2.63
C TYR A 190 -11.30 9.62 -2.75
N SER A 191 -11.96 9.16 -1.68
CA SER A 191 -12.99 8.13 -1.68
C SER A 191 -13.28 7.53 -3.05
N GLU A 192 -13.18 6.21 -3.15
CA GLU A 192 -13.81 5.42 -4.19
C GLU A 192 -15.14 6.04 -4.65
N THR A 193 -15.07 6.86 -5.69
CA THR A 193 -16.19 7.23 -6.53
C THR A 193 -15.69 7.00 -7.94
N PRO A 194 -16.31 6.09 -8.70
CA PRO A 194 -15.93 5.84 -10.07
C PRO A 194 -16.41 7.04 -10.90
N TYR A 195 -15.55 8.05 -11.04
CA TYR A 195 -15.67 9.01 -12.13
C TYR A 195 -14.80 8.55 -13.29
N ILE A 196 -15.12 7.35 -13.80
CA ILE A 196 -14.86 7.03 -15.20
C ILE A 196 -16.14 7.42 -15.93
N MET A 197 -16.12 8.52 -16.70
CA MET A 197 -16.71 8.56 -18.04
C MET A 197 -16.40 9.90 -18.72
N ALA A 198 -16.11 9.79 -20.02
CA ALA A 198 -16.10 10.84 -21.03
C ALA A 198 -14.88 11.79 -21.08
N LEU A 199 -13.75 11.29 -21.60
CA LEU A 199 -13.03 12.01 -22.67
C LEU A 199 -12.06 11.06 -23.39
N ASN A 200 -12.64 10.02 -24.01
CA ASN A 200 -12.02 9.24 -25.08
C ASN A 200 -13.12 8.36 -25.70
N MET A 201 -14.14 9.01 -26.25
CA MET A 201 -15.02 8.48 -27.30
C MET A 201 -15.83 9.66 -27.82
N ILE A 202 -15.32 10.30 -28.87
CA ILE A 202 -16.01 10.79 -30.07
C ILE A 202 -14.87 11.32 -30.95
N THR A 203 -14.68 10.62 -32.08
CA THR A 203 -14.08 11.02 -33.36
C THR A 203 -13.03 12.12 -33.39
#